data_AF-A0A4Z0BXP6-F1
#
_entry.id   AF-A0A4Z0BXP6-F1
#
_cell.length_a   1.000
_cell.length_b   1.000
_cell.length_c   1.000
_cell.angle_alpha   90.00
_cell.angle_beta   90.00
_cell.angle_gamma   90.00
#
_symmetry.space_group_name_H-M   'P 1'
#
loop_
_entity.id
_entity.type
_entity.pdbx_description
1 polymer ?
#
loop_
_entity_poly.entity_id
_entity_poly.type
_entity_poly.pdbx_seq_one_letter_code
_entity_poly.pdbx_strand_id
1 'polypeptide(L)'
;MDSHKIGRTSFGLALGLLLALAGSTALAQSAGEVEFARGVGFAQAPGQAPRTLGKGLPLREGDRLTTSEGASAIVRLEDGTRMTVRPNSEIVISQYQFRENAPDNGMLLQMIRGGFRAVTGLISKGSPNAARIQTSTATIGIRGTDFDARLCSVDCGAEAARVQESARPNAVLASAKVVQSQGAVYAVDANNERRRVVDGGSIYPGDVIETAPGARAVVAFRDESRITLGSSTRFRVDNFVYDEQNAGEGRFLASLLRGSVRALTGLIARANNRNVGFSTATATIGIRGTGFDASCGGDCEQGQLTLFTWLGAIAVTPQGQTAFQVLQAGQGLSISPTGMQPLTAPPSMDGPRPDEVNVPPKLFAKENVSDAQEGLFVFVRDGHIEVATAGEVLHLGRGEAGFAGQAGTAARPFTIPKFMDFDFVPMPTSRNPLLQSVLQDNNIKARNTCS
;
A
#
# COMPACT_ATOMS: atom_id res chain seq x y z
N MET A 1 -56.49 66.97 25.50
CA MET A 1 -56.77 68.18 24.71
C MET A 1 -55.49 69.01 24.66
N ASP A 2 -55.20 69.49 23.46
CA ASP A 2 -54.30 70.61 23.09
C ASP A 2 -52.78 70.41 23.07
N SER A 3 -52.35 69.85 21.93
CA SER A 3 -51.49 70.46 20.89
C SER A 3 -50.50 71.58 21.23
N HIS A 4 -49.26 71.29 20.80
CA HIS A 4 -48.25 72.15 20.15
C HIS A 4 -47.64 73.34 20.92
N LYS A 5 -46.31 73.32 21.04
CA LYS A 5 -45.39 74.18 20.24
C LYS A 5 -43.90 74.00 20.59
N ILE A 6 -43.07 74.05 19.53
CA ILE A 6 -41.73 74.69 19.40
C ILE A 6 -40.63 74.17 20.37
N GLY A 7 -39.51 73.58 19.96
CA GLY A 7 -38.62 73.91 18.86
C GLY A 7 -37.29 74.39 19.44
N ARG A 8 -36.15 73.75 19.09
CA ARG A 8 -34.83 74.37 18.90
C ARG A 8 -33.77 73.36 18.51
N THR A 9 -33.03 73.78 17.51
CA THR A 9 -31.80 73.27 16.94
C THR A 9 -30.67 73.14 17.96
N SER A 10 -29.82 72.12 17.82
CA SER A 10 -28.46 72.09 18.37
C SER A 10 -27.54 71.26 17.48
N PHE A 11 -26.36 71.84 17.25
CA PHE A 11 -25.30 71.54 16.32
C PHE A 11 -24.25 70.61 16.94
N GLY A 12 -23.48 69.89 16.10
CA GLY A 12 -22.19 69.25 16.44
C GLY A 12 -22.30 67.74 16.69
N LEU A 13 -21.47 66.84 16.15
CA LEU A 13 -20.09 66.94 15.70
C LEU A 13 -19.79 65.77 14.73
N ALA A 14 -18.95 66.00 13.72
CA ALA A 14 -18.47 64.99 12.78
C ALA A 14 -17.37 64.12 13.41
N LEU A 15 -17.41 62.79 13.17
CA LEU A 15 -16.23 61.93 13.23
C LEU A 15 -16.38 60.81 12.19
N GLY A 16 -15.84 61.04 11.00
CA GLY A 16 -15.75 60.04 9.93
C GLY A 16 -14.62 59.05 10.22
N LEU A 17 -14.99 57.82 10.56
CA LEU A 17 -14.07 56.70 10.73
C LEU A 17 -14.00 55.92 9.41
N LEU A 18 -13.02 56.25 8.56
CA LEU A 18 -12.65 55.41 7.41
C LEU A 18 -11.97 54.13 7.95
N LEU A 19 -12.73 53.03 8.01
CA LEU A 19 -12.17 51.69 8.19
C LEU A 19 -11.44 51.29 6.90
N ALA A 20 -10.11 51.31 6.94
CA ALA A 20 -9.28 50.60 5.98
C ALA A 20 -9.44 49.08 6.20
N LEU A 21 -10.20 48.41 5.34
CA LEU A 21 -10.13 46.95 5.21
C LEU A 21 -8.76 46.59 4.63
N ALA A 22 -7.79 46.30 5.51
CA ALA A 22 -6.60 45.56 5.12
C ALA A 22 -7.03 44.12 4.80
N GLY A 23 -7.24 43.83 3.51
CA GLY A 23 -7.43 42.48 3.03
C GLY A 23 -6.16 41.66 3.28
N SER A 24 -6.21 40.76 4.25
CA SER A 24 -5.18 39.73 4.43
C SER A 24 -5.13 38.88 3.16
N THR A 25 -4.15 39.13 2.30
CA THR A 25 -3.83 38.20 1.22
C THR A 25 -3.19 36.98 1.86
N ALA A 26 -3.98 35.92 2.03
CA ALA A 26 -3.43 34.62 2.39
C ALA A 26 -2.47 34.21 1.26
N LEU A 27 -1.17 34.24 1.54
CA LEU A 27 -0.17 33.70 0.63
C LEU A 27 -0.37 32.18 0.59
N ALA A 28 -0.79 31.67 -0.57
CA ALA A 28 -0.91 30.22 -0.78
C ALA A 28 0.43 29.54 -0.45
N GLN A 29 0.38 28.48 0.35
CA GLN A 29 1.56 27.73 0.76
C GLN A 29 2.29 27.19 -0.48
N SER A 30 3.61 27.34 -0.48
CA SER A 30 4.48 26.72 -1.48
C SER A 30 4.31 25.19 -1.39
N ALA A 31 4.06 24.56 -2.53
CA ALA A 31 3.89 23.12 -2.61
C ALA A 31 5.12 22.44 -3.21
N GLY A 32 5.89 23.16 -4.03
CA GLY A 32 7.05 22.61 -4.72
C GLY A 32 7.49 23.46 -5.90
N GLU A 33 8.15 22.82 -6.86
CA GLU A 33 8.64 23.44 -8.09
C GLU A 33 8.66 22.45 -9.26
N VAL A 34 8.75 23.00 -10.48
CA VAL A 34 9.01 22.23 -11.70
C VAL A 34 10.52 22.00 -11.85
N GLU A 35 10.97 20.74 -11.84
CA GLU A 35 12.38 20.39 -12.08
C GLU A 35 12.71 20.32 -13.58
N PHE A 36 11.75 19.89 -14.39
CA PHE A 36 11.88 19.75 -15.84
C PHE A 36 10.53 19.91 -16.53
N ALA A 37 10.52 20.51 -17.71
CA ALA A 37 9.34 20.56 -18.56
C ALA A 37 9.75 20.43 -20.02
N ARG A 38 8.93 19.73 -20.79
CA ARG A 38 9.03 19.58 -22.24
C ARG A 38 7.65 19.74 -22.86
N GLY A 39 7.59 20.42 -24.00
CA GLY A 39 6.34 20.69 -24.70
C GLY A 39 5.52 21.80 -24.01
N VAL A 40 4.25 21.90 -24.36
CA VAL A 40 3.34 22.92 -23.83
C VAL A 40 2.68 22.43 -22.56
N GLY A 41 2.81 23.18 -21.48
CA GLY A 41 2.08 22.93 -20.24
C GLY A 41 1.99 24.19 -19.38
N PHE A 42 1.02 24.19 -18.46
CA PHE A 42 0.73 25.34 -17.60
C PHE A 42 0.49 24.93 -16.15
N ALA A 43 0.86 25.78 -15.21
CA ALA A 43 0.33 25.81 -13.85
C ALA A 43 -0.62 27.01 -13.71
N GLN A 44 -1.81 26.81 -13.17
CA GLN A 44 -2.81 27.87 -13.03
C GLN A 44 -3.45 27.83 -11.65
N ALA A 45 -3.29 28.92 -10.89
CA ALA A 45 -4.01 29.12 -9.64
C ALA A 45 -5.45 29.60 -9.92
N PRO A 46 -6.41 29.36 -9.01
CA PRO A 46 -7.79 29.78 -9.19
C PRO A 46 -7.91 31.29 -9.43
N GLY A 47 -8.59 31.69 -10.51
CA GLY A 47 -8.79 33.10 -10.87
C GLY A 47 -7.54 33.82 -11.37
N GLN A 48 -6.41 33.13 -11.58
CA GLN A 48 -5.18 33.71 -12.10
C GLN A 48 -4.91 33.28 -13.54
N ALA A 49 -4.08 34.07 -14.24
CA ALA A 49 -3.58 33.72 -15.56
C ALA A 49 -2.67 32.48 -15.49
N PRO A 50 -2.69 31.62 -16.52
CA PRO A 50 -1.83 30.43 -16.57
C PRO A 50 -0.35 30.82 -16.66
N ARG A 51 0.50 30.05 -15.99
CA ARG A 51 1.96 30.20 -15.97
C ARG A 51 2.59 29.01 -16.69
N THR A 52 3.41 29.25 -17.71
CA THR A 52 4.05 28.17 -18.47
C THR A 52 4.93 27.29 -17.57
N LEU A 53 4.77 25.97 -17.66
CA LEU A 53 5.64 25.01 -16.96
C LEU A 53 7.07 25.15 -17.51
N GLY A 54 7.95 25.67 -16.68
CA GLY A 54 9.38 25.80 -16.97
C GLY A 54 10.17 25.46 -15.71
N LYS A 55 11.43 25.02 -15.89
CA LYS A 55 12.31 24.69 -14.76
C LYS A 55 12.38 25.84 -13.74
N GLY A 56 12.21 25.52 -12.48
CA GLY A 56 12.21 26.47 -11.35
C GLY A 56 10.89 27.22 -11.14
N LEU A 57 9.84 26.93 -11.93
CA LEU A 57 8.52 27.51 -11.67
C LEU A 57 8.01 27.02 -10.31
N PRO A 58 7.72 27.91 -9.34
CA PRO A 58 7.15 27.52 -8.06
C PRO A 58 5.70 27.09 -8.23
N LEU A 59 5.36 25.99 -7.55
CA LEU A 59 4.02 25.42 -7.46
C LEU A 59 3.45 25.71 -6.09
N ARG A 60 2.14 25.92 -6.04
CA ARG A 60 1.40 26.32 -4.85
C ARG A 60 0.20 25.43 -4.66
N GLU A 61 -0.28 25.34 -3.42
CA GLU A 61 -1.61 24.82 -3.18
C GLU A 61 -2.65 25.56 -4.04
N GLY A 62 -3.59 24.82 -4.61
CA GLY A 62 -4.61 25.27 -5.55
C GLY A 62 -4.18 25.26 -7.02
N ASP A 63 -2.90 25.09 -7.33
CA ASP A 63 -2.45 25.07 -8.73
C ASP A 63 -3.02 23.87 -9.50
N ARG A 64 -3.56 24.15 -10.68
CA ARG A 64 -3.88 23.18 -11.71
C ARG A 64 -2.73 23.07 -12.70
N LEU A 65 -2.16 21.88 -12.82
CA LEU A 65 -1.10 21.53 -13.75
C LEU A 65 -1.71 20.86 -14.97
N THR A 66 -1.45 21.41 -16.15
CA THR A 66 -1.92 20.87 -17.43
C THR A 66 -0.75 20.62 -18.37
N THR A 67 -0.71 19.44 -18.98
CA THR A 67 0.23 19.07 -20.04
C THR A 67 -0.52 18.75 -21.33
N SER A 68 -0.09 19.33 -22.44
CA SER A 68 -0.65 19.06 -23.77
C SER A 68 -0.16 17.73 -24.34
N GLU A 69 -0.60 17.40 -25.55
CA GLU A 69 -0.08 16.25 -26.30
C GLU A 69 1.43 16.36 -26.49
N GLY A 70 2.15 15.26 -26.31
CA GLY A 70 3.62 15.21 -26.36
C GLY A 70 4.35 15.99 -25.26
N ALA A 71 3.63 16.66 -24.36
CA ALA A 71 4.23 17.42 -23.27
C ALA A 71 4.38 16.57 -22.00
N SER A 72 5.43 16.83 -21.22
CA SER A 72 5.65 16.18 -19.92
C SER A 72 6.37 17.13 -18.98
N ALA A 73 6.12 17.01 -17.69
CA ALA A 73 6.83 17.79 -16.68
C ALA A 73 7.21 16.91 -15.48
N ILE A 74 8.41 17.11 -14.94
CA ILE A 74 8.81 16.56 -13.64
C ILE A 74 8.64 17.66 -12.62
N VAL A 75 7.83 17.39 -11.61
CA VAL A 75 7.62 18.29 -10.46
C VAL A 75 8.21 17.66 -9.21
N ARG A 76 8.80 18.50 -8.35
CA ARG A 76 9.27 18.12 -7.03
C ARG A 76 8.47 18.90 -5.99
N LEU A 77 7.83 18.18 -5.07
CA LEU A 77 7.15 18.77 -3.93
C LEU A 77 8.11 18.93 -2.75
N GLU A 78 7.76 19.79 -1.80
CA GLU A 78 8.62 20.11 -0.65
C GLU A 78 8.91 18.91 0.26
N ASP A 79 8.05 17.89 0.29
CA ASP A 79 8.24 16.67 1.07
C ASP A 79 9.21 15.68 0.42
N GLY A 80 9.75 16.04 -0.75
CA GLY A 80 10.62 15.21 -1.56
C GLY A 80 9.91 14.33 -2.58
N THR A 81 8.57 14.36 -2.66
CA THR A 81 7.83 13.67 -3.72
C THR A 81 8.28 14.20 -5.08
N ARG A 82 8.64 13.29 -5.99
CA ARG A 82 8.88 13.62 -7.39
C ARG A 82 7.82 12.96 -8.25
N MET A 83 7.24 13.71 -9.18
CA MET A 83 6.18 13.22 -10.05
C MET A 83 6.42 13.64 -11.50
N THR A 84 6.42 12.69 -12.43
CA THR A 84 6.37 12.99 -13.86
C THR A 84 4.92 13.01 -14.32
N VAL A 85 4.42 14.19 -14.67
CA VAL A 85 3.10 14.41 -15.27
C VAL A 85 3.17 14.01 -16.74
N ARG A 86 2.35 13.02 -17.14
CA ARG A 86 2.32 12.46 -18.50
C ARG A 86 1.70 13.45 -19.50
N PRO A 87 1.83 13.24 -20.81
CA PRO A 87 1.05 13.97 -21.81
C PRO A 87 -0.45 13.90 -21.54
N ASN A 88 -1.18 14.91 -22.00
CA ASN A 88 -2.64 14.98 -21.90
C ASN A 88 -3.18 14.84 -20.47
N SER A 89 -2.48 15.42 -19.49
CA SER A 89 -2.85 15.31 -18.08
C SER A 89 -3.32 16.62 -17.49
N GLU A 90 -4.19 16.50 -16.49
CA GLU A 90 -4.66 17.62 -15.67
C GLU A 90 -4.72 17.17 -14.21
N ILE A 91 -3.89 17.78 -13.37
CA ILE A 91 -3.73 17.45 -11.95
C ILE A 91 -3.80 18.73 -11.12
N VAL A 92 -4.59 18.73 -10.05
CA VAL A 92 -4.71 19.85 -9.13
C VAL A 92 -4.02 19.50 -7.82
N ILE A 93 -3.19 20.41 -7.30
CA ILE A 93 -2.63 20.33 -5.94
C ILE A 93 -3.66 20.91 -4.98
N SER A 94 -4.70 20.14 -4.64
CA SER A 94 -5.86 20.66 -3.92
C SER A 94 -5.55 21.05 -2.48
N GLN A 95 -4.71 20.28 -1.79
CA GLN A 95 -4.23 20.57 -0.43
C GLN A 95 -2.78 20.13 -0.32
N TYR A 96 -1.95 20.96 0.30
CA TYR A 96 -0.56 20.63 0.55
C TYR A 96 -0.05 21.30 1.83
N GLN A 97 0.19 20.48 2.85
CA GLN A 97 0.76 20.90 4.12
C GLN A 97 1.93 19.99 4.47
N PHE A 98 3.13 20.56 4.45
CA PHE A 98 4.33 19.88 4.88
C PHE A 98 5.16 20.74 5.83
N ARG A 99 5.48 20.17 6.98
CA ARG A 99 6.48 20.65 7.93
C ARG A 99 7.26 19.45 8.42
N GLU A 100 8.58 19.54 8.41
CA GLU A 100 9.43 18.46 8.86
C GLU A 100 9.10 18.06 10.30
N ASN A 101 9.00 16.75 10.55
CA ASN A 101 8.64 16.16 11.86
C ASN A 101 7.25 16.54 12.42
N ALA A 102 6.37 17.18 11.64
CA ALA A 102 5.02 17.49 12.08
C ALA A 102 4.06 16.30 11.89
N PRO A 103 3.18 16.01 12.86
CA PRO A 103 2.24 14.89 12.77
C PRO A 103 1.02 15.18 11.90
N ASP A 104 0.76 16.47 11.57
CA ASP A 104 -0.41 16.96 10.85
C ASP A 104 -0.15 17.22 9.35
N ASN A 105 0.94 16.66 8.81
CA ASN A 105 1.25 16.76 7.39
C ASN A 105 0.19 16.07 6.53
N GLY A 106 -0.09 16.65 5.35
CA GLY A 106 -1.11 16.14 4.44
C GLY A 106 -0.92 16.62 3.00
N MET A 107 -1.32 15.77 2.06
CA MET A 107 -1.33 16.06 0.63
C MET A 107 -2.58 15.46 0.00
N LEU A 108 -3.33 16.29 -0.72
CA LEU A 108 -4.43 15.87 -1.57
C LEU A 108 -4.19 16.38 -2.99
N LEU A 109 -4.02 15.44 -3.92
CA LEU A 109 -4.01 15.71 -5.34
C LEU A 109 -5.34 15.29 -5.96
N GLN A 110 -5.83 16.04 -6.94
CA GLN A 110 -6.96 15.63 -7.77
C GLN A 110 -6.47 15.40 -9.20
N MET A 111 -6.59 14.18 -9.70
CA MET A 111 -6.34 13.87 -11.12
C MET A 111 -7.67 13.93 -11.87
N ILE A 112 -7.78 14.89 -12.78
CA ILE A 112 -8.98 15.10 -13.59
C ILE A 112 -8.95 14.23 -14.86
N ARG A 113 -7.76 14.07 -15.46
CA ARG A 113 -7.49 13.20 -16.62
C ARG A 113 -6.00 12.93 -16.78
N GLY A 114 -5.66 11.97 -17.64
CA GLY A 114 -4.28 11.67 -18.01
C GLY A 114 -3.63 10.73 -17.00
N GLY A 115 -2.40 11.01 -16.61
CA GLY A 115 -1.70 10.22 -15.62
C GLY A 115 -0.38 10.81 -15.17
N PHE A 116 0.24 10.13 -14.21
CA PHE A 116 1.59 10.45 -13.76
C PHE A 116 2.28 9.21 -13.24
N ARG A 117 3.60 9.31 -13.11
CA ARG A 117 4.39 8.41 -12.26
C ARG A 117 4.96 9.21 -11.10
N ALA A 118 4.95 8.65 -9.90
CA ALA A 118 5.42 9.34 -8.71
C ALA A 118 6.31 8.45 -7.84
N VAL A 119 7.36 9.05 -7.28
CA VAL A 119 8.14 8.50 -6.15
C VAL A 119 7.85 9.39 -4.95
N THR A 120 7.20 8.83 -3.94
CA THR A 120 6.60 9.62 -2.86
C THR A 120 7.60 10.02 -1.78
N GLY A 121 7.41 11.21 -1.24
CA GLY A 121 8.21 11.81 -0.18
C GLY A 121 7.75 11.45 1.24
N LEU A 122 8.15 12.29 2.19
CA LEU A 122 8.02 12.05 3.63
C LEU A 122 6.58 12.04 4.14
N ILE A 123 5.65 12.78 3.51
CA ILE A 123 4.24 12.81 3.94
C ILE A 123 3.65 11.39 3.93
N SER A 124 3.92 10.65 2.86
CA SER A 124 3.41 9.28 2.67
C SER A 124 3.94 8.26 3.69
N LYS A 125 5.03 8.58 4.39
CA LYS A 125 5.67 7.73 5.40
C LYS A 125 5.21 8.06 6.83
N GLY A 126 4.76 9.30 7.06
CA GLY A 126 4.47 9.82 8.40
C GLY A 126 3.19 9.27 9.02
N SER A 127 2.09 9.21 8.27
CA SER A 127 0.84 8.65 8.77
C SER A 127 -0.02 8.00 7.67
N PRO A 128 -0.85 7.00 8.02
CA PRO A 128 -1.79 6.41 7.08
C PRO A 128 -2.71 7.49 6.49
N ASN A 129 -2.88 7.48 5.17
CA ASN A 129 -3.80 8.36 4.46
C ASN A 129 -3.40 9.85 4.49
N ALA A 130 -2.17 10.19 4.85
CA ALA A 130 -1.66 11.57 4.77
C ALA A 130 -1.57 12.06 3.32
N ALA A 131 -1.20 11.17 2.41
CA ALA A 131 -1.09 11.45 0.99
C ALA A 131 -2.20 10.70 0.23
N ARG A 132 -3.03 11.45 -0.51
CA ARG A 132 -4.14 10.91 -1.30
C ARG A 132 -4.18 11.50 -2.70
N ILE A 133 -4.68 10.71 -3.64
CA ILE A 133 -5.08 11.19 -4.97
C ILE A 133 -6.54 10.87 -5.18
N GLN A 134 -7.33 11.87 -5.50
CA GLN A 134 -8.72 11.73 -5.90
C GLN A 134 -8.85 11.74 -7.41
N THR A 135 -9.72 10.87 -7.92
CA THR A 135 -10.09 10.80 -9.34
C THR A 135 -11.62 10.73 -9.44
N SER A 136 -12.15 10.68 -10.66
CA SER A 136 -13.59 10.46 -10.88
C SER A 136 -14.07 9.06 -10.50
N THR A 137 -13.18 8.07 -10.35
CA THR A 137 -13.54 6.66 -10.10
C THR A 137 -13.12 6.12 -8.74
N ALA A 138 -12.05 6.68 -8.16
CA ALA A 138 -11.48 6.20 -6.90
C ALA A 138 -10.63 7.25 -6.18
N THR A 139 -10.39 6.99 -4.89
CA THR A 139 -9.34 7.62 -4.09
C THR A 139 -8.19 6.65 -3.89
N ILE A 140 -6.98 7.07 -4.23
CA ILE A 140 -5.73 6.36 -3.95
C ILE A 140 -5.21 6.84 -2.59
N GLY A 141 -5.12 5.94 -1.61
CA GLY A 141 -4.36 6.13 -0.38
C GLY A 141 -2.92 5.65 -0.56
N ILE A 142 -1.96 6.55 -0.34
CA ILE A 142 -0.54 6.30 -0.60
C ILE A 142 0.19 6.00 0.71
N ARG A 143 1.00 4.93 0.74
CA ARG A 143 1.85 4.58 1.90
C ARG A 143 3.25 4.18 1.44
N GLY A 144 4.09 5.20 1.14
CA GLY A 144 5.46 5.04 0.65
C GLY A 144 5.54 4.19 -0.61
N THR A 145 5.62 4.80 -1.80
CA THR A 145 5.58 4.03 -3.05
C THR A 145 6.22 4.76 -4.25
N ASP A 146 6.81 3.97 -5.15
CA ASP A 146 6.98 4.30 -6.56
C ASP A 146 5.80 3.67 -7.31
N PHE A 147 5.00 4.48 -7.99
CA PHE A 147 3.82 4.00 -8.70
C PHE A 147 3.42 4.88 -9.87
N ASP A 148 2.61 4.29 -10.74
CA ASP A 148 1.99 4.93 -11.89
C ASP A 148 0.48 4.96 -11.64
N ALA A 149 -0.14 6.08 -11.99
CA ALA A 149 -1.60 6.21 -12.03
C ALA A 149 -2.01 6.77 -13.39
N ARG A 150 -2.98 6.12 -14.03
CA ARG A 150 -3.53 6.52 -15.32
C ARG A 150 -5.05 6.49 -15.26
N LEU A 151 -5.67 7.66 -15.33
CA LEU A 151 -7.11 7.76 -15.54
C LEU A 151 -7.37 7.67 -17.04
N CYS A 152 -7.84 6.50 -17.45
CA CYS A 152 -8.07 6.11 -18.83
C CYS A 152 -9.47 6.48 -19.30
N SER A 153 -9.50 7.01 -20.52
CA SER A 153 -10.68 7.09 -21.38
C SER A 153 -10.44 6.19 -22.59
N VAL A 154 -11.06 6.50 -23.73
CA VAL A 154 -10.83 5.81 -25.01
C VAL A 154 -9.36 5.82 -25.49
N ASP A 155 -8.52 6.70 -24.94
CA ASP A 155 -7.11 6.89 -25.31
C ASP A 155 -6.20 5.72 -24.93
N CYS A 156 -6.40 5.10 -23.76
CA CYS A 156 -5.54 4.02 -23.28
C CYS A 156 -5.60 2.76 -24.17
N GLY A 157 -6.77 2.41 -24.70
CA GLY A 157 -6.91 1.30 -25.64
C GLY A 157 -6.12 1.52 -26.93
N ALA A 158 -6.15 2.75 -27.46
CA ALA A 158 -5.37 3.11 -28.65
C ALA A 158 -3.85 3.11 -28.39
N GLU A 159 -3.42 3.52 -27.19
CA GLU A 159 -2.03 3.45 -26.74
C GLU A 159 -1.55 1.99 -26.62
N ALA A 160 -2.32 1.14 -25.93
CA ALA A 160 -2.01 -0.28 -25.79
C ALA A 160 -1.96 -1.02 -27.13
N ALA A 161 -2.83 -0.68 -28.09
CA ALA A 161 -2.87 -1.31 -29.41
C ALA A 161 -1.60 -1.04 -30.25
N ARG A 162 -0.84 0.02 -29.94
CA ARG A 162 0.43 0.33 -30.62
C ARG A 162 1.61 -0.51 -30.11
N VAL A 163 1.47 -1.10 -28.93
CA VAL A 163 2.51 -1.94 -28.30
C VAL A 163 2.45 -3.36 -28.86
N GLN A 164 3.51 -3.74 -29.58
CA GLN A 164 3.63 -5.04 -30.25
C GLN A 164 3.99 -6.16 -29.27
N GLU A 165 4.64 -5.81 -28.16
CA GLU A 165 5.02 -6.74 -27.11
C GLU A 165 3.79 -7.30 -26.36
N SER A 166 3.95 -8.51 -25.83
CA SER A 166 2.97 -9.12 -24.94
C SER A 166 3.01 -8.45 -23.56
N ALA A 167 1.83 -8.24 -22.98
CA ALA A 167 1.72 -7.76 -21.61
C ALA A 167 2.32 -8.76 -20.61
N ARG A 168 3.04 -8.27 -19.60
CA ARG A 168 3.54 -9.13 -18.53
C ARG A 168 2.42 -9.58 -17.58
N PRO A 169 2.50 -10.78 -16.99
CA PRO A 169 1.57 -11.20 -15.95
C PRO A 169 1.58 -10.24 -14.76
N ASN A 170 0.39 -9.94 -14.22
CA ASN A 170 0.24 -9.22 -12.97
C ASN A 170 0.41 -10.19 -11.79
N ALA A 171 1.66 -10.53 -11.49
CA ALA A 171 1.98 -11.51 -10.46
C ALA A 171 1.86 -10.89 -9.07
N VAL A 172 1.01 -11.47 -8.22
CA VAL A 172 0.96 -11.11 -6.80
C VAL A 172 2.16 -11.72 -6.09
N LEU A 173 3.21 -10.92 -5.92
CA LEU A 173 4.47 -11.34 -5.30
C LEU A 173 4.36 -11.55 -3.79
N ALA A 174 3.36 -10.94 -3.15
CA ALA A 174 3.11 -11.10 -1.72
C ALA A 174 2.78 -12.56 -1.37
N SER A 175 3.39 -13.09 -0.31
CA SER A 175 2.98 -14.37 0.29
C SER A 175 1.61 -14.23 0.96
N ALA A 176 1.41 -13.09 1.62
CA ALA A 176 0.25 -12.82 2.44
C ALA A 176 -0.09 -11.33 2.49
N LYS A 177 -1.27 -11.03 3.01
CA LYS A 177 -1.73 -9.67 3.34
C LYS A 177 -2.30 -9.66 4.75
N VAL A 178 -2.08 -8.56 5.47
CA VAL A 178 -2.71 -8.33 6.78
C VAL A 178 -4.20 -8.07 6.55
N VAL A 179 -5.07 -8.82 7.21
CA VAL A 179 -6.54 -8.65 7.07
C VAL A 179 -7.16 -7.91 8.25
N GLN A 180 -6.49 -7.96 9.40
CA GLN A 180 -6.91 -7.23 10.59
C GLN A 180 -5.66 -6.89 11.41
N SER A 181 -5.56 -5.66 11.88
CA SER A 181 -4.49 -5.22 12.77
C SER A 181 -5.04 -4.37 13.90
N GLN A 182 -4.54 -4.60 15.11
CA GLN A 182 -4.75 -3.75 16.26
C GLN A 182 -3.38 -3.37 16.82
N GLY A 183 -3.12 -2.06 16.98
CA GLY A 183 -1.81 -1.57 17.39
C GLY A 183 -0.81 -1.49 16.23
N ALA A 184 0.49 -1.43 16.55
CA ALA A 184 1.53 -1.28 15.54
C ALA A 184 2.06 -2.65 15.07
N VAL A 185 2.00 -2.88 13.76
CA VAL A 185 2.53 -4.06 13.08
C VAL A 185 3.56 -3.61 12.06
N TYR A 186 4.66 -4.36 11.95
CA TYR A 186 5.75 -4.06 11.04
C TYR A 186 6.17 -5.31 10.27
N ALA A 187 6.77 -5.11 9.11
CA ALA A 187 7.48 -6.15 8.37
C ALA A 187 8.94 -5.68 8.21
N VAL A 188 9.87 -6.59 8.45
CA VAL A 188 11.31 -6.40 8.28
C VAL A 188 11.76 -7.30 7.16
N ASP A 189 12.33 -6.73 6.10
CA ASP A 189 12.80 -7.50 4.96
C ASP A 189 14.21 -8.08 5.18
N ALA A 190 14.74 -8.78 4.18
CA ALA A 190 16.07 -9.37 4.22
C ALA A 190 17.22 -8.34 4.32
N ASN A 191 16.98 -7.08 3.98
CA ASN A 191 17.94 -5.98 4.08
C ASN A 191 17.84 -5.25 5.44
N ASN A 192 17.02 -5.76 6.37
CA ASN A 192 16.64 -5.10 7.61
C ASN A 192 15.87 -3.78 7.43
N GLU A 193 15.25 -3.58 6.27
CA GLU A 193 14.33 -2.46 6.09
C GLU A 193 13.02 -2.76 6.82
N ARG A 194 12.74 -1.94 7.83
CA ARG A 194 11.56 -2.07 8.68
C ARG A 194 10.46 -1.11 8.23
N ARG A 195 9.34 -1.66 7.76
CA ARG A 195 8.18 -0.89 7.30
C ARG A 195 6.95 -1.17 8.16
N ARG A 196 6.13 -0.15 8.40
CA ARG A 196 4.84 -0.32 9.09
C ARG A 196 3.85 -0.97 8.14
N VAL A 197 3.12 -1.97 8.62
CA VAL A 197 2.08 -2.68 7.87
C VAL A 197 0.74 -2.45 8.56
N VAL A 198 -0.30 -2.29 7.76
CA VAL A 198 -1.69 -2.07 8.20
C VAL A 198 -2.59 -3.01 7.42
N ASP A 199 -3.89 -2.95 7.64
CA ASP A 199 -4.88 -3.73 6.91
C ASP A 199 -4.70 -3.58 5.38
N GLY A 200 -4.73 -4.71 4.69
CA GLY A 200 -4.39 -4.87 3.27
C GLY A 200 -2.90 -4.94 2.94
N GLY A 201 -2.03 -4.55 3.88
CA GLY A 201 -0.58 -4.45 3.69
C GLY A 201 0.06 -5.79 3.35
N SER A 202 0.99 -5.76 2.39
CA SER A 202 1.60 -6.98 1.82
C SER A 202 2.81 -7.47 2.63
N ILE A 203 2.87 -8.79 2.83
CA ILE A 203 4.00 -9.54 3.39
C ILE A 203 4.61 -10.39 2.28
N TYR A 204 5.91 -10.31 2.10
CA TYR A 204 6.68 -11.01 1.07
C TYR A 204 7.45 -12.20 1.65
N PRO A 205 7.88 -13.15 0.81
CA PRO A 205 8.79 -14.20 1.24
C PRO A 205 10.06 -13.62 1.86
N GLY A 206 10.51 -14.17 2.98
CA GLY A 206 11.67 -13.70 3.75
C GLY A 206 11.36 -12.64 4.81
N ASP A 207 10.18 -12.01 4.77
CA ASP A 207 9.82 -11.00 5.77
C ASP A 207 9.71 -11.59 7.18
N VAL A 208 10.13 -10.80 8.17
CA VAL A 208 9.79 -10.98 9.59
C VAL A 208 8.68 -10.00 9.95
N ILE A 209 7.52 -10.53 10.34
CA ILE A 209 6.40 -9.76 10.86
C ILE A 209 6.62 -9.53 12.35
N GLU A 210 6.53 -8.27 12.79
CA GLU A 210 6.68 -7.85 14.18
C GLU A 210 5.41 -7.17 14.68
N THR A 211 4.83 -7.68 15.77
CA THR A 211 3.76 -6.99 16.50
C THR A 211 4.35 -6.29 17.72
N ALA A 212 3.95 -5.04 17.95
CA ALA A 212 4.34 -4.28 19.15
C ALA A 212 3.68 -4.86 20.42
N PRO A 213 4.11 -4.42 21.63
CA PRO A 213 3.39 -4.74 22.86
C PRO A 213 1.91 -4.33 22.80
N GLY A 214 1.02 -5.25 23.16
CA GLY A 214 -0.44 -5.09 23.06
C GLY A 214 -1.01 -5.14 21.64
N ALA A 215 -0.15 -5.25 20.61
CA ALA A 215 -0.59 -5.32 19.23
C ALA A 215 -0.93 -6.74 18.81
N ARG A 216 -1.87 -6.88 17.87
CA ARG A 216 -2.30 -8.16 17.29
C ARG A 216 -2.50 -7.99 15.80
N ALA A 217 -2.26 -9.05 15.04
CA ALA A 217 -2.48 -9.04 13.60
C ALA A 217 -3.07 -10.38 13.14
N VAL A 218 -3.91 -10.35 12.12
CA VAL A 218 -4.31 -11.54 11.38
C VAL A 218 -3.80 -11.40 9.95
N VAL A 219 -3.14 -12.43 9.46
CA VAL A 219 -2.46 -12.46 8.18
C VAL A 219 -3.04 -13.61 7.36
N ALA A 220 -3.54 -13.31 6.17
CA ALA A 220 -4.08 -14.31 5.24
C ALA A 220 -3.09 -14.51 4.09
N PHE A 221 -2.78 -15.76 3.78
CA PHE A 221 -1.86 -16.18 2.73
C PHE A 221 -2.60 -16.51 1.44
N ARG A 222 -1.88 -16.50 0.30
CA ARG A 222 -2.45 -16.84 -1.01
C ARG A 222 -2.99 -18.28 -1.09
N ASP A 223 -2.49 -19.19 -0.26
CA ASP A 223 -2.93 -20.58 -0.21
C ASP A 223 -4.13 -20.80 0.74
N GLU A 224 -4.79 -19.73 1.19
CA GLU A 224 -5.86 -19.74 2.21
C GLU A 224 -5.40 -20.06 3.64
N SER A 225 -4.09 -20.21 3.90
CA SER A 225 -3.61 -20.24 5.28
C SER A 225 -3.90 -18.91 5.98
N ARG A 226 -4.20 -18.97 7.28
CA ARG A 226 -4.46 -17.79 8.11
C ARG A 226 -3.69 -17.89 9.42
N ILE A 227 -3.05 -16.81 9.82
CA ILE A 227 -2.23 -16.76 11.03
C ILE A 227 -2.61 -15.53 11.85
N THR A 228 -3.05 -15.75 13.08
CA THR A 228 -3.17 -14.71 14.10
C THR A 228 -1.86 -14.60 14.86
N LEU A 229 -1.30 -13.40 14.92
CA LEU A 229 -0.10 -13.04 15.67
C LEU A 229 -0.51 -12.31 16.96
N GLY A 230 -0.03 -12.80 18.10
CA GLY A 230 -0.26 -12.19 19.41
C GLY A 230 0.64 -11.00 19.70
N SER A 231 0.60 -10.47 20.92
CA SER A 231 1.47 -9.36 21.36
C SER A 231 2.95 -9.72 21.28
N SER A 232 3.78 -8.73 20.94
CA SER A 232 5.25 -8.85 20.98
C SER A 232 5.78 -10.07 20.20
N THR A 233 5.16 -10.38 19.07
CA THR A 233 5.45 -11.56 18.26
C THR A 233 6.44 -11.21 17.15
N ARG A 234 7.39 -12.11 16.89
CA ARG A 234 8.27 -12.09 15.71
C ARG A 234 8.05 -13.39 14.94
N PHE A 235 7.45 -13.27 13.75
CA PHE A 235 7.07 -14.39 12.90
C PHE A 235 7.69 -14.22 11.52
N ARG A 236 8.53 -15.16 11.09
CA ARG A 236 9.21 -15.11 9.79
C ARG A 236 8.53 -16.02 8.78
N VAL A 237 8.31 -15.50 7.57
CA VAL A 237 7.89 -16.30 6.41
C VAL A 237 9.16 -16.79 5.70
N ASP A 238 9.71 -17.92 6.11
CA ASP A 238 10.98 -18.43 5.59
C ASP A 238 10.92 -18.72 4.09
N ASN A 239 9.84 -19.37 3.65
CA ASN A 239 9.62 -19.71 2.26
C ASN A 239 8.13 -19.83 1.97
N PHE A 240 7.68 -19.18 0.91
CA PHE A 240 6.31 -19.32 0.43
C PHE A 240 6.29 -19.38 -1.10
N VAL A 241 5.91 -20.52 -1.64
CA VAL A 241 5.68 -20.76 -3.06
C VAL A 241 4.28 -21.32 -3.20
N TYR A 242 3.46 -20.69 -4.03
CA TYR A 242 2.10 -21.12 -4.27
C TYR A 242 1.66 -20.78 -5.69
N ASP A 243 1.16 -21.80 -6.37
CA ASP A 243 0.44 -21.73 -7.62
C ASP A 243 -0.91 -22.42 -7.42
N GLU A 244 -2.00 -21.73 -7.78
CA GLU A 244 -3.36 -22.21 -7.52
C GLU A 244 -3.71 -23.46 -8.34
N GLN A 245 -3.11 -23.61 -9.53
CA GLN A 245 -3.33 -24.78 -10.40
C GLN A 245 -2.51 -25.99 -9.94
N ASN A 246 -1.41 -25.75 -9.21
CA ASN A 246 -0.44 -26.77 -8.80
C ASN A 246 -0.13 -26.70 -7.29
N ALA A 247 -1.17 -26.63 -6.46
CA ALA A 247 -1.02 -26.46 -5.00
C ALA A 247 -0.10 -27.50 -4.33
N GLY A 248 -0.01 -28.73 -4.86
CA GLY A 248 0.84 -29.80 -4.34
C GLY A 248 2.35 -29.59 -4.54
N GLU A 249 2.75 -28.70 -5.46
CA GLU A 249 4.14 -28.27 -5.66
C GLU A 249 4.50 -27.05 -4.81
N GLY A 250 3.51 -26.43 -4.19
CA GLY A 250 3.70 -25.29 -3.30
C GLY A 250 4.50 -25.66 -2.06
N ARG A 251 5.04 -24.65 -1.37
CA ARG A 251 5.82 -24.79 -0.13
C ARG A 251 5.49 -23.65 0.82
N PHE A 252 5.28 -23.97 2.09
CA PHE A 252 5.07 -22.97 3.14
C PHE A 252 5.89 -23.33 4.38
N LEU A 253 7.02 -22.64 4.55
CA LEU A 253 7.86 -22.73 5.74
C LEU A 253 7.83 -21.42 6.50
N ALA A 254 7.66 -21.51 7.81
CA ALA A 254 7.65 -20.35 8.69
C ALA A 254 8.34 -20.62 10.03
N SER A 255 8.78 -19.54 10.68
CA SER A 255 9.46 -19.60 11.97
C SER A 255 8.76 -18.68 12.97
N LEU A 256 8.37 -19.23 14.12
CA LEU A 256 8.03 -18.42 15.29
C LEU A 256 9.31 -18.18 16.08
N LEU A 257 9.80 -16.94 16.04
CA LEU A 257 11.03 -16.52 16.71
C LEU A 257 10.76 -16.08 18.14
N ARG A 258 9.57 -15.51 18.39
CA ARG A 258 9.13 -15.02 19.69
C ARG A 258 7.62 -14.79 19.69
N GLY A 259 6.96 -14.93 20.84
CA GLY A 259 5.56 -14.55 21.05
C GLY A 259 4.60 -15.70 20.78
N SER A 260 3.45 -15.41 20.20
CA SER A 260 2.40 -16.41 20.00
C SER A 260 1.75 -16.32 18.63
N VAL A 261 1.40 -17.48 18.09
CA VAL A 261 0.66 -17.64 16.84
C VAL A 261 -0.51 -18.58 17.04
N ARG A 262 -1.63 -18.28 16.38
CA ARG A 262 -2.66 -19.26 16.06
C ARG A 262 -2.63 -19.45 14.55
N ALA A 263 -2.43 -20.67 14.08
CA ALA A 263 -2.28 -20.96 12.66
C ALA A 263 -3.36 -21.92 12.18
N LEU A 264 -3.94 -21.60 11.02
CA LEU A 264 -4.82 -22.46 10.26
C LEU A 264 -4.18 -22.65 8.87
N THR A 265 -3.87 -23.88 8.51
CA THR A 265 -3.18 -24.16 7.24
C THR A 265 -4.14 -24.36 6.09
N GLY A 266 -3.76 -23.93 4.90
CA GLY A 266 -4.59 -23.92 3.71
C GLY A 266 -4.30 -25.03 2.70
N LEU A 267 -4.41 -24.68 1.42
CA LEU A 267 -4.44 -25.57 0.27
C LEU A 267 -3.13 -26.33 0.05
N ILE A 268 -1.96 -25.74 0.34
CA ILE A 268 -0.67 -26.45 0.25
C ILE A 268 -0.65 -27.62 1.22
N ALA A 269 -1.05 -27.40 2.48
CA ALA A 269 -1.08 -28.46 3.50
C ALA A 269 -2.08 -29.56 3.15
N ARG A 270 -3.21 -29.19 2.53
CA ARG A 270 -4.24 -30.13 2.06
C ARG A 270 -3.73 -30.99 0.90
N ALA A 271 -3.02 -30.38 -0.05
CA ALA A 271 -2.50 -31.08 -1.23
C ALA A 271 -1.26 -31.94 -0.91
N ASN A 272 -0.31 -31.39 -0.15
CA ASN A 272 0.89 -32.08 0.28
C ASN A 272 1.40 -31.55 1.63
N ASN A 273 1.05 -32.26 2.69
CA ASN A 273 1.35 -31.84 4.06
C ASN A 273 2.86 -31.77 4.40
N ARG A 274 3.72 -32.48 3.65
CA ARG A 274 5.19 -32.44 3.84
C ARG A 274 5.80 -31.10 3.40
N ASN A 275 5.07 -30.33 2.62
CA ASN A 275 5.52 -29.04 2.13
C ASN A 275 5.20 -27.88 3.08
N VAL A 276 4.52 -28.16 4.21
CA VAL A 276 4.18 -27.16 5.21
C VAL A 276 4.82 -27.51 6.56
N GLY A 277 5.57 -26.56 7.11
CA GLY A 277 6.27 -26.74 8.36
C GLY A 277 6.50 -25.42 9.09
N PHE A 278 6.39 -25.50 10.41
CA PHE A 278 6.70 -24.39 11.31
C PHE A 278 7.90 -24.76 12.17
N SER A 279 8.78 -23.81 12.44
CA SER A 279 9.93 -24.04 13.31
C SER A 279 10.00 -23.00 14.43
N THR A 280 10.60 -23.41 15.54
CA THR A 280 10.96 -22.56 16.66
C THR A 280 12.36 -22.94 17.12
N ALA A 281 12.91 -22.15 18.06
CA ALA A 281 14.16 -22.51 18.74
C ALA A 281 14.05 -23.83 19.53
N THR A 282 12.84 -24.32 19.82
CA THR A 282 12.59 -25.48 20.68
C THR A 282 12.14 -26.73 19.91
N ALA A 283 11.43 -26.58 18.78
CA ALA A 283 10.92 -27.71 18.01
C ALA A 283 10.65 -27.38 16.54
N THR A 284 10.58 -28.42 15.73
CA THR A 284 9.97 -28.38 14.39
C THR A 284 8.56 -28.99 14.45
N ILE A 285 7.60 -28.34 13.81
CA ILE A 285 6.19 -28.69 13.78
C ILE A 285 5.83 -28.99 12.34
N GLY A 286 5.70 -30.28 12.02
CA GLY A 286 5.16 -30.77 10.76
C GLY A 286 3.64 -30.72 10.77
N ILE A 287 3.05 -30.27 9.67
CA ILE A 287 1.61 -30.08 9.53
C ILE A 287 0.95 -31.30 8.88
N ARG A 288 -0.29 -31.60 9.26
CA ARG A 288 -1.17 -32.57 8.57
C ARG A 288 -2.59 -32.02 8.39
N GLY A 289 -2.71 -30.87 7.71
CA GLY A 289 -3.98 -30.20 7.41
C GLY A 289 -4.73 -29.77 8.68
N THR A 290 -4.26 -28.71 9.33
CA THR A 290 -4.52 -28.53 10.77
C THR A 290 -4.74 -27.07 11.17
N GLY A 291 -5.34 -26.90 12.35
CA GLY A 291 -5.33 -25.68 13.14
C GLY A 291 -4.61 -25.92 14.47
N PHE A 292 -3.61 -25.11 14.78
CA PHE A 292 -2.86 -25.21 16.03
C PHE A 292 -2.47 -23.85 16.58
N ASP A 293 -2.26 -23.82 17.89
CA ASP A 293 -1.76 -22.67 18.64
C ASP A 293 -0.33 -22.97 19.09
N ALA A 294 0.56 -22.00 18.95
CA ALA A 294 1.92 -22.07 19.45
C ALA A 294 2.29 -20.78 20.19
N SER A 295 2.86 -20.91 21.38
CA SER A 295 3.32 -19.78 22.17
C SER A 295 4.67 -20.11 22.77
N CYS A 296 5.58 -19.15 22.72
CA CYS A 296 6.85 -19.22 23.42
C CYS A 296 7.02 -18.01 24.34
N GLY A 297 7.45 -18.28 25.58
CA GLY A 297 7.75 -17.24 26.55
C GLY A 297 9.07 -16.53 26.20
N GLY A 298 9.13 -15.21 26.38
CA GLY A 298 10.33 -14.44 26.09
C GLY A 298 10.76 -14.58 24.63
N ASP A 299 12.02 -14.91 24.38
CA ASP A 299 12.62 -14.92 23.04
C ASP A 299 12.58 -16.30 22.35
N CYS A 300 11.66 -17.19 22.74
CA CYS A 300 11.68 -18.65 22.41
C CYS A 300 12.97 -19.40 22.84
N GLU A 301 14.08 -18.71 23.07
CA GLU A 301 15.40 -19.24 23.42
C GLU A 301 15.48 -19.76 24.86
N GLN A 302 14.56 -19.36 25.74
CA GLN A 302 14.45 -19.91 27.10
C GLN A 302 13.94 -21.37 27.11
N GLY A 303 13.71 -21.95 25.92
CA GLY A 303 13.37 -23.35 25.74
C GLY A 303 11.93 -23.70 26.09
N GLN A 304 11.07 -22.71 26.41
CA GLN A 304 9.65 -22.95 26.67
C GLN A 304 8.81 -22.75 25.41
N LEU A 305 8.19 -23.84 24.95
CA LEU A 305 7.24 -23.86 23.85
C LEU A 305 5.96 -24.57 24.28
N THR A 306 4.83 -23.89 24.17
CA THR A 306 3.51 -24.47 24.37
C THR A 306 2.83 -24.63 23.02
N LEU A 307 2.36 -25.86 22.74
CA LEU A 307 1.61 -26.21 21.53
C LEU A 307 0.22 -26.75 21.92
N PHE A 308 -0.79 -26.42 21.13
CA PHE A 308 -2.11 -27.02 21.28
C PHE A 308 -2.79 -27.17 19.91
N THR A 309 -3.27 -28.37 19.60
CA THR A 309 -3.96 -28.66 18.35
C THR A 309 -5.46 -28.56 18.57
N TRP A 310 -6.15 -27.73 17.79
CA TRP A 310 -7.61 -27.59 17.87
C TRP A 310 -8.35 -28.12 16.65
N LEU A 311 -7.63 -28.39 15.55
CA LEU A 311 -8.17 -29.05 14.36
C LEU A 311 -7.09 -29.93 13.73
N GLY A 312 -7.42 -31.16 13.34
CA GLY A 312 -6.50 -32.07 12.65
C GLY A 312 -5.42 -32.68 13.56
N ALA A 313 -4.20 -32.79 13.05
CA ALA A 313 -3.04 -33.24 13.81
C ALA A 313 -1.74 -32.52 13.40
N ILE A 314 -0.81 -32.36 14.36
CA ILE A 314 0.58 -31.94 14.11
C ILE A 314 1.56 -33.02 14.54
N ALA A 315 2.73 -33.04 13.89
CA ALA A 315 3.89 -33.83 14.30
C ALA A 315 4.96 -32.89 14.87
N VAL A 316 5.28 -33.04 16.15
CA VAL A 316 6.23 -32.19 16.87
C VAL A 316 7.52 -32.95 17.07
N THR A 317 8.63 -32.39 16.58
CA THR A 317 9.98 -32.94 16.77
C THR A 317 10.79 -31.93 17.59
N PRO A 318 11.03 -32.18 18.89
CA PRO A 318 11.90 -31.33 19.70
C PRO A 318 13.29 -31.21 19.08
N GLN A 319 13.93 -30.04 19.22
CA GLN A 319 15.28 -29.82 18.70
C GLN A 319 16.27 -30.83 19.29
N GLY A 320 17.16 -31.34 18.43
CA GLY A 320 18.14 -32.37 18.81
C GLY A 320 17.58 -33.79 18.96
N GLN A 321 16.28 -34.01 18.72
CA GLN A 321 15.66 -35.34 18.73
C GLN A 321 15.25 -35.78 17.31
N THR A 322 15.23 -37.09 17.08
CA THR A 322 14.75 -37.69 15.82
C THR A 322 13.31 -38.21 15.93
N ALA A 323 12.87 -38.53 17.15
CA ALA A 323 11.52 -39.01 17.40
C ALA A 323 10.55 -37.83 17.43
N PHE A 324 9.45 -37.96 16.68
CA PHE A 324 8.34 -36.99 16.71
C PHE A 324 7.19 -37.50 17.57
N GLN A 325 6.46 -36.58 18.18
CA GLN A 325 5.18 -36.83 18.86
C GLN A 325 4.05 -36.31 18.00
N VAL A 326 2.94 -37.04 17.94
CA VAL A 326 1.75 -36.60 17.20
C VAL A 326 0.73 -36.05 18.18
N LEU A 327 0.29 -34.81 17.97
CA LEU A 327 -0.76 -34.17 18.76
C LEU A 327 -2.02 -34.06 17.91
N GLN A 328 -3.06 -34.79 18.29
CA GLN A 328 -4.40 -34.74 17.69
C GLN A 328 -5.19 -33.54 18.22
N ALA A 329 -6.29 -33.19 17.56
CA ALA A 329 -7.23 -32.18 18.06
C ALA A 329 -7.63 -32.45 19.53
N GLY A 330 -7.56 -31.40 20.36
CA GLY A 330 -7.78 -31.47 21.80
C GLY A 330 -6.53 -31.80 22.63
N GLN A 331 -5.39 -32.07 21.99
CA GLN A 331 -4.13 -32.36 22.67
C GLN A 331 -3.16 -31.20 22.55
N GLY A 332 -2.40 -30.95 23.61
CA GLY A 332 -1.29 -30.03 23.60
C GLY A 332 -0.04 -30.62 24.25
N LEU A 333 1.04 -29.87 24.13
CA LEU A 333 2.35 -30.23 24.65
C LEU A 333 3.07 -28.96 25.09
N SER A 334 3.52 -28.95 26.34
CA SER A 334 4.51 -27.99 26.83
C SER A 334 5.88 -28.64 26.77
N ILE A 335 6.81 -28.00 26.06
CA ILE A 335 8.21 -28.39 25.99
C ILE A 335 9.00 -27.33 26.75
N SER A 336 9.80 -27.76 27.71
CA SER A 336 10.72 -26.93 28.49
C SER A 336 12.08 -27.62 28.60
N PRO A 337 13.13 -26.93 29.08
CA PRO A 337 14.39 -27.57 29.41
C PRO A 337 14.26 -28.68 30.46
N THR A 338 13.21 -28.64 31.29
CA THR A 338 12.94 -29.62 32.34
C THR A 338 12.18 -30.86 31.85
N GLY A 339 11.70 -30.86 30.61
CA GLY A 339 11.04 -32.01 30.00
C GLY A 339 9.82 -31.63 29.16
N MET A 340 9.00 -32.63 28.87
CA MET A 340 7.78 -32.48 28.08
C MET A 340 6.56 -32.85 28.92
N GLN A 341 5.54 -32.00 28.91
CA GLN A 341 4.30 -32.20 29.65
C GLN A 341 3.09 -32.12 28.70
N PRO A 342 2.27 -33.19 28.60
CA PRO A 342 1.02 -33.14 27.85
C PRO A 342 0.04 -32.12 28.44
N LEU A 343 -0.74 -31.47 27.57
CA LEU A 343 -1.80 -30.56 27.94
C LEU A 343 -3.14 -31.09 27.40
N THR A 344 -4.19 -30.96 28.20
CA THR A 344 -5.55 -31.39 27.85
C THR A 344 -6.52 -30.21 27.63
N ALA A 345 -6.04 -28.98 27.83
CA ALA A 345 -6.79 -27.76 27.62
C ALA A 345 -5.95 -26.74 26.84
N PRO A 346 -6.58 -25.89 26.00
CA PRO A 346 -5.88 -24.86 25.25
C PRO A 346 -5.29 -23.80 26.18
N PRO A 347 -4.08 -23.29 25.91
CA PRO A 347 -3.55 -22.15 26.63
C PRO A 347 -4.37 -20.88 26.34
N SER A 348 -4.26 -19.88 27.22
CA SER A 348 -4.72 -18.53 26.90
C SER A 348 -3.86 -17.96 25.78
N MET A 349 -4.49 -17.44 24.73
CA MET A 349 -3.85 -17.00 23.50
C MET A 349 -4.43 -15.67 23.03
N ASP A 350 -3.55 -14.77 22.60
CA ASP A 350 -3.92 -13.46 22.10
C ASP A 350 -4.63 -13.54 20.75
N GLY A 351 -5.68 -12.72 20.59
CA GLY A 351 -6.38 -12.56 19.32
C GLY A 351 -7.35 -13.71 18.98
N PRO A 352 -8.16 -13.51 17.92
CA PRO A 352 -9.19 -14.46 17.50
C PRO A 352 -8.56 -15.71 16.88
N ARG A 353 -9.32 -16.81 16.83
CA ARG A 353 -8.89 -17.96 16.03
C ARG A 353 -8.98 -17.62 14.53
N PRO A 354 -8.04 -18.08 13.69
CA PRO A 354 -8.03 -17.67 12.28
C PRO A 354 -9.23 -18.12 11.45
N ASP A 355 -9.93 -19.17 11.88
CA ASP A 355 -11.20 -19.65 11.28
C ASP A 355 -12.38 -18.71 11.55
N GLU A 356 -12.32 -17.90 12.61
CA GLU A 356 -13.35 -16.92 12.99
C GLU A 356 -13.20 -15.58 12.27
N VAL A 357 -12.09 -15.37 11.56
CA VAL A 357 -11.78 -14.11 10.87
C VAL A 357 -12.31 -14.15 9.44
N ASN A 358 -13.11 -13.14 9.10
CA ASN A 358 -13.59 -12.96 7.74
C ASN A 358 -12.48 -12.38 6.84
N VAL A 359 -12.13 -13.09 5.77
CA VAL A 359 -11.13 -12.63 4.79
C VAL A 359 -11.85 -12.07 3.57
N PRO A 360 -11.52 -10.84 3.12
CA PRO A 360 -12.11 -10.28 1.91
C PRO A 360 -11.90 -11.21 0.70
N PRO A 361 -12.94 -11.56 -0.07
CA PRO A 361 -12.83 -12.57 -1.15
C PRO A 361 -11.90 -12.12 -2.28
N LYS A 362 -11.78 -10.80 -2.52
CA LYS A 362 -10.92 -10.23 -3.57
C LYS A 362 -9.48 -9.94 -3.13
N LEU A 363 -9.08 -10.38 -1.94
CA LEU A 363 -7.77 -10.02 -1.35
C LEU A 363 -6.59 -10.33 -2.29
N PHE A 364 -6.65 -11.47 -2.98
CA PHE A 364 -5.64 -11.93 -3.96
C PHE A 364 -6.20 -12.18 -5.36
N ALA A 365 -7.52 -12.07 -5.53
CA ALA A 365 -8.19 -12.41 -6.77
C ALA A 365 -7.68 -11.55 -7.93
N LYS A 366 -7.71 -12.15 -9.13
CA LYS A 366 -7.45 -11.47 -10.41
C LYS A 366 -8.69 -11.60 -11.28
N GLU A 367 -8.92 -10.59 -12.11
CA GLU A 367 -10.07 -10.51 -13.00
C GLU A 367 -9.63 -10.10 -14.40
N ASN A 368 -10.48 -10.37 -15.39
CA ASN A 368 -10.24 -9.91 -16.75
C ASN A 368 -10.62 -8.43 -16.85
N VAL A 369 -9.62 -7.58 -17.12
CA VAL A 369 -9.79 -6.14 -17.33
C VAL A 369 -9.13 -5.82 -18.65
N SER A 370 -9.88 -5.22 -19.57
CA SER A 370 -9.36 -4.84 -20.88
C SER A 370 -8.52 -3.55 -20.76
N ASP A 371 -7.42 -3.47 -21.50
CA ASP A 371 -6.61 -2.23 -21.62
C ASP A 371 -7.42 -1.04 -22.20
N ALA A 372 -8.54 -1.32 -22.88
CA ALA A 372 -9.45 -0.30 -23.41
C ALA A 372 -10.57 0.10 -22.42
N GLN A 373 -10.61 -0.50 -21.23
CA GLN A 373 -11.64 -0.22 -20.25
C GLN A 373 -11.45 1.17 -19.62
N GLU A 374 -12.50 1.97 -19.57
CA GLU A 374 -12.43 3.29 -18.97
C GLU A 374 -12.41 3.21 -17.44
N GLY A 375 -11.53 3.98 -16.81
CA GLY A 375 -11.36 3.99 -15.37
C GLY A 375 -9.93 4.31 -14.95
N LEU A 376 -9.67 4.23 -13.66
CA LEU A 376 -8.34 4.43 -13.11
C LEU A 376 -7.56 3.12 -13.11
N PHE A 377 -6.43 3.09 -13.80
CA PHE A 377 -5.41 2.06 -13.62
C PHE A 377 -4.32 2.56 -12.69
N VAL A 378 -3.78 1.66 -11.88
CA VAL A 378 -2.64 1.91 -10.98
C VAL A 378 -1.65 0.77 -11.11
N PHE A 379 -0.34 1.08 -11.14
CA PHE A 379 0.71 0.07 -11.07
C PHE A 379 1.71 0.43 -9.98
N VAL A 380 1.87 -0.46 -9.00
CA VAL A 380 2.75 -0.24 -7.84
C VAL A 380 4.10 -0.87 -8.14
N ARG A 381 5.13 -0.05 -8.34
CA ARG A 381 6.49 -0.52 -8.61
C ARG A 381 7.25 -0.86 -7.35
N ASP A 382 6.96 -0.14 -6.28
CA ASP A 382 7.43 -0.44 -4.93
C ASP A 382 6.44 0.10 -3.89
N GLY A 383 6.40 -0.49 -2.70
CA GLY A 383 5.55 -0.01 -1.61
C GLY A 383 4.13 -0.57 -1.59
N HIS A 384 3.19 0.22 -1.05
CA HIS A 384 1.78 -0.18 -0.87
C HIS A 384 0.80 0.95 -1.18
N ILE A 385 -0.26 0.60 -1.89
CA ILE A 385 -1.36 1.50 -2.23
C ILE A 385 -2.70 0.88 -1.86
N GLU A 386 -3.61 1.72 -1.39
CA GLU A 386 -5.02 1.42 -1.24
C GLU A 386 -5.80 2.18 -2.33
N VAL A 387 -6.62 1.47 -3.11
CA VAL A 387 -7.53 2.06 -4.10
C VAL A 387 -8.94 1.87 -3.59
N ALA A 388 -9.56 2.95 -3.13
CA ALA A 388 -10.92 2.95 -2.59
C ALA A 388 -11.89 3.53 -3.63
N THR A 389 -12.88 2.73 -4.04
CA THR A 389 -14.00 3.14 -4.89
C THR A 389 -15.23 3.39 -4.03
N ALA A 390 -16.38 3.67 -4.66
CA ALA A 390 -17.65 3.79 -3.94
C ALA A 390 -18.13 2.46 -3.31
N GLY A 391 -17.70 1.31 -3.83
CA GLY A 391 -18.20 -0.01 -3.41
C GLY A 391 -17.14 -0.96 -2.86
N GLU A 392 -15.86 -0.74 -3.18
CA GLU A 392 -14.79 -1.72 -2.92
C GLU A 392 -13.48 -1.02 -2.53
N VAL A 393 -12.64 -1.75 -1.80
CA VAL A 393 -11.26 -1.34 -1.50
C VAL A 393 -10.32 -2.41 -2.03
N LEU A 394 -9.38 -2.00 -2.87
CA LEU A 394 -8.35 -2.87 -3.43
C LEU A 394 -6.98 -2.49 -2.87
N HIS A 395 -6.25 -3.48 -2.37
CA HIS A 395 -4.94 -3.31 -1.79
C HIS A 395 -3.84 -3.86 -2.71
N LEU A 396 -2.96 -2.98 -3.17
CA LEU A 396 -1.92 -3.27 -4.15
C LEU A 396 -0.55 -3.13 -3.48
N GLY A 397 0.25 -4.20 -3.54
CA GLY A 397 1.65 -4.19 -3.16
C GLY A 397 2.58 -4.05 -4.37
N ARG A 398 3.88 -4.05 -4.11
CA ARG A 398 4.95 -4.09 -5.11
C ARG A 398 4.71 -5.14 -6.19
N GLY A 399 4.77 -4.71 -7.43
CA GLY A 399 4.58 -5.51 -8.63
C GLY A 399 3.12 -5.71 -9.03
N GLU A 400 2.15 -5.18 -8.27
CA GLU A 400 0.74 -5.34 -8.57
C GLU A 400 0.17 -4.16 -9.38
N ALA A 401 -0.60 -4.49 -10.41
CA ALA A 401 -1.50 -3.55 -11.09
C ALA A 401 -2.93 -3.69 -10.56
N GLY A 402 -3.67 -2.59 -10.53
CA GLY A 402 -5.09 -2.56 -10.19
C GLY A 402 -5.88 -1.63 -11.09
N PHE A 403 -7.19 -1.80 -11.05
CA PHE A 403 -8.16 -1.06 -11.83
C PHE A 403 -9.33 -0.64 -10.93
N ALA A 404 -9.83 0.58 -11.13
CA ALA A 404 -11.05 1.09 -10.54
C ALA A 404 -11.97 1.64 -11.63
N GLY A 405 -13.15 1.04 -11.76
CA GLY A 405 -14.14 1.38 -12.77
C GLY A 405 -15.14 2.44 -12.33
N GLN A 406 -15.84 3.04 -13.30
CA GLN A 406 -16.85 4.07 -13.05
C GLN A 406 -18.06 3.58 -12.24
N ALA A 407 -18.36 2.27 -12.29
CA ALA A 407 -19.45 1.66 -11.53
C ALA A 407 -19.11 1.42 -10.04
N GLY A 408 -17.99 1.95 -9.54
CA GLY A 408 -17.53 1.73 -8.18
C GLY A 408 -16.92 0.35 -7.95
N THR A 409 -16.53 -0.36 -9.02
CA THR A 409 -15.85 -1.66 -8.93
C THR A 409 -14.34 -1.50 -8.89
N ALA A 410 -13.66 -2.41 -8.20
CA ALA A 410 -12.21 -2.53 -8.18
C ALA A 410 -11.78 -3.96 -8.53
N ALA A 411 -10.71 -4.06 -9.31
CA ALA A 411 -10.21 -5.33 -9.81
C ALA A 411 -8.69 -5.32 -9.95
N ARG A 412 -8.09 -6.50 -9.85
CA ARG A 412 -6.69 -6.74 -10.20
C ARG A 412 -6.63 -7.42 -11.57
N PRO A 413 -6.16 -6.75 -12.63
CA PRO A 413 -6.08 -7.36 -13.97
C PRO A 413 -5.19 -8.60 -13.98
N PHE A 414 -5.41 -9.55 -14.89
CA PHE A 414 -4.50 -10.71 -15.06
C PHE A 414 -3.10 -10.33 -15.56
N THR A 415 -3.00 -9.27 -16.34
CA THR A 415 -1.76 -8.74 -16.92
C THR A 415 -1.59 -7.27 -16.59
N ILE A 416 -0.36 -6.78 -16.52
CA ILE A 416 -0.09 -5.35 -16.39
C ILE A 416 -0.52 -4.67 -17.70
N PRO A 417 -1.34 -3.60 -17.67
CA PRO A 417 -1.78 -2.93 -18.89
C PRO A 417 -0.59 -2.45 -19.73
N LYS A 418 -0.65 -2.64 -21.05
CA LYS A 418 0.51 -2.39 -21.93
C LYS A 418 1.02 -0.94 -21.86
N PHE A 419 0.12 0.04 -21.76
CA PHE A 419 0.45 1.47 -21.66
C PHE A 419 1.12 1.87 -20.33
N MET A 420 1.13 0.98 -19.33
CA MET A 420 1.88 1.15 -18.08
C MET A 420 3.18 0.34 -18.10
N ASP A 421 3.10 -0.89 -18.61
CA ASP A 421 4.22 -1.80 -18.68
C ASP A 421 5.33 -1.24 -19.56
N PHE A 422 4.94 -0.68 -20.70
CA PHE A 422 5.79 -0.07 -21.70
C PHE A 422 5.69 1.46 -21.68
N ASP A 423 5.49 2.06 -20.49
CA ASP A 423 5.49 3.52 -20.34
C ASP A 423 6.91 4.08 -20.59
N PHE A 424 7.00 5.00 -21.53
CA PHE A 424 8.24 5.65 -21.95
C PHE A 424 8.43 7.04 -21.33
N VAL A 425 7.47 7.51 -20.53
CA VAL A 425 7.58 8.81 -19.87
C VAL A 425 8.79 8.80 -18.91
N PRO A 426 9.61 9.87 -18.88
CA PRO A 426 10.80 9.91 -18.05
C PRO A 426 10.51 9.57 -16.59
N MET A 427 11.39 8.77 -15.99
CA MET A 427 11.27 8.46 -14.56
C MET A 427 11.35 9.74 -13.72
N PRO A 428 10.58 9.86 -12.63
CA PRO A 428 10.65 11.05 -11.76
C PRO A 428 12.05 11.32 -11.19
N THR A 429 12.89 10.29 -11.11
CA THR A 429 14.27 10.34 -10.61
C THR A 429 15.33 10.38 -11.72
N SER A 430 14.92 10.61 -12.98
CA SER A 430 15.82 10.61 -14.14
C SER A 430 16.91 11.68 -14.00
N ARG A 431 18.18 11.29 -14.17
CA ARG A 431 19.32 12.22 -14.16
C ARG A 431 19.39 13.10 -15.41
N ASN A 432 18.86 12.61 -16.54
CA ASN A 432 18.83 13.34 -17.81
C ASN A 432 17.49 13.08 -18.53
N PRO A 433 16.41 13.74 -18.08
CA PRO A 433 15.08 13.53 -18.65
C PRO A 433 15.00 13.97 -20.12
N LEU A 434 15.77 15.00 -20.52
CA LEU A 434 15.82 15.46 -21.91
C LEU A 434 16.33 14.36 -22.85
N LEU A 435 17.44 13.70 -22.51
CA LEU A 435 17.98 12.61 -23.33
C LEU A 435 16.97 11.46 -23.47
N GLN A 436 16.32 11.07 -22.36
CA GLN A 436 15.30 10.02 -22.41
C GLN A 436 14.14 10.38 -23.33
N SER A 437 13.63 11.62 -23.23
CA SER A 437 12.55 12.08 -24.09
C SER A 437 12.98 12.15 -25.57
N VAL A 438 14.23 12.54 -25.88
CA VAL A 438 14.72 12.58 -27.27
C VAL A 438 14.90 11.17 -27.85
N LEU A 439 15.42 10.22 -27.07
CA LEU A 439 15.52 8.82 -27.49
C LEU A 439 14.13 8.23 -27.78
N GLN A 440 13.13 8.58 -26.97
CA GLN A 440 11.75 8.16 -27.14
C GLN A 440 11.15 8.65 -28.47
N ASP A 441 11.29 9.92 -28.84
CA ASP A 441 10.72 10.45 -30.09
C ASP A 441 11.28 9.74 -31.33
N ASN A 442 12.51 9.23 -31.22
CA ASN A 442 13.18 8.50 -32.29
C ASN A 442 12.91 6.99 -32.21
N ASN A 443 12.00 6.55 -31.34
CA ASN A 443 11.67 5.14 -31.08
C ASN A 443 12.91 4.30 -30.69
N ILE A 444 13.93 4.95 -30.12
CA ILE A 444 15.17 4.31 -29.69
C ILE A 444 14.98 3.84 -28.26
N LYS A 445 14.78 2.54 -28.09
CA LYS A 445 14.75 1.91 -26.77
C LYS A 445 16.11 2.07 -26.11
N ALA A 446 16.15 2.73 -24.96
CA ALA A 446 17.30 2.62 -24.08
C ALA A 446 17.43 1.14 -23.67
N ARG A 447 18.36 0.40 -24.29
CA ARG A 447 18.71 -0.95 -23.87
C ARG A 447 19.39 -0.88 -22.50
N ASN A 448 18.60 -0.88 -21.44
CA ASN A 448 19.11 -1.16 -20.10
C ASN A 448 18.60 -2.53 -19.63
N THR A 449 19.54 -3.47 -19.70
CA THR A 449 19.71 -4.73 -18.96
C THR A 449 18.70 -5.86 -19.19
N CYS A 450 19.22 -6.91 -19.85
CA CYS A 450 18.69 -8.26 -19.87
C CYS A 450 18.65 -8.92 -18.49
N SER A 451 17.73 -9.89 -18.38
CA SER A 451 17.50 -10.94 -17.37
C SER A 451 17.15 -10.49 -15.96
#